data_AF-A0A8J6EBQ6-F1
#
_entry.id   AF-A0A8J6EBQ6-F1
#
_cell.length_a   1.000
_cell.length_b   1.000
_cell.length_c   1.000
_cell.angle_alpha   90.00
_cell.angle_beta   90.00
_cell.angle_gamma   90.00
#
_symmetry.space_group_name_H-M   'P 1'
#
loop_
_entity.id
_entity.type
_entity.pdbx_description
1 polymer ?
#
loop_
_entity_poly.entity_id
_entity_poly.type
_entity_poly.pdbx_seq_one_letter_code
_entity_poly.pdbx_strand_id
1 'polypeptide(L)'
;NKQEELKKRLEEPVEAVNLSPEEQLAEKLRLKKLQEDADLELAKEAFGEGCSTGIDAMNPSSREDFTEFSKVLKEKITQFEKSVYYPTFLETLMRDICISCE
;
A
#
# COMPACT_ATOMS: atom_id res chain seq x y z
N ASN A 1 14.13 -4.18 18.27
CA ASN A 1 12.92 -4.51 17.48
C ASN A 1 13.02 -5.91 16.89
N LYS A 2 11.92 -6.67 16.76
CA LYS A 2 11.93 -7.98 16.05
C LYS A 2 12.56 -7.91 14.65
N GLN A 3 12.44 -6.75 14.00
CA GLN A 3 13.02 -6.45 12.68
C GLN A 3 14.54 -6.23 12.70
N GLU A 4 15.11 -5.65 13.76
CA GLU A 4 16.58 -5.54 13.90
C GLU A 4 17.22 -6.90 14.16
N GLU A 5 16.56 -7.78 14.93
CA GLU A 5 17.03 -9.14 15.14
C GLU A 5 17.04 -9.96 13.85
N LEU A 6 16.05 -9.78 12.97
CA LEU A 6 16.01 -10.43 11.65
C LEU A 6 17.16 -9.95 10.75
N LYS A 7 17.36 -8.63 10.64
CA LYS A 7 18.50 -8.08 9.88
C LYS A 7 19.83 -8.59 10.41
N LYS A 8 20.00 -8.62 11.73
CA LYS A 8 21.24 -9.07 12.38
C LYS A 8 21.51 -10.57 12.16
N ARG A 9 20.47 -11.41 12.13
CA ARG A 9 20.58 -12.84 11.82
C ARG A 9 20.83 -13.14 10.34
N LEU A 10 20.53 -12.19 9.45
CA LEU A 10 20.82 -12.26 8.01
C LEU A 10 22.21 -11.69 7.67
N GLU A 11 22.72 -10.76 8.47
CA GLU A 11 24.08 -10.21 8.37
C GLU A 11 25.14 -11.07 9.07
N GLU A 12 24.74 -11.98 9.96
CA GLU A 12 25.64 -12.97 10.54
C GLU A 12 26.19 -13.88 9.41
N PRO A 13 27.52 -13.93 9.22
CA PRO A 13 28.10 -14.85 8.26
C PRO A 13 27.74 -16.27 8.72
N VAL A 14 26.84 -16.93 7.97
CA VAL A 14 26.54 -18.35 8.15
C VAL A 14 27.89 -19.05 8.10
N GLU A 15 28.30 -19.62 9.23
CA GLU A 15 29.59 -20.30 9.37
C GLU A 15 29.74 -21.25 8.18
N ALA A 16 30.80 -21.02 7.41
CA ALA A 16 31.14 -21.77 6.21
C ALA A 16 31.55 -23.20 6.58
N VAL A 17 30.61 -24.01 7.04
CA VAL A 17 30.83 -25.40 7.40
C VAL A 17 30.62 -26.24 6.14
N ASN A 18 31.72 -26.44 5.39
CA ASN A 18 31.91 -27.52 4.41
C ASN A 18 30.92 -27.62 3.23
N LEU A 19 30.53 -26.50 2.60
CA LEU A 19 29.78 -26.51 1.33
C LEU A 19 30.73 -26.35 0.14
N SER A 20 30.44 -27.03 -0.97
CA SER A 20 31.19 -26.87 -2.22
C SER A 20 31.08 -25.41 -2.73
N PRO A 21 32.03 -24.93 -3.55
CA PRO A 21 31.98 -23.57 -4.08
C PRO A 21 30.68 -23.24 -4.81
N GLU A 22 30.06 -24.24 -5.45
CA GLU A 22 28.78 -24.12 -6.16
C GLU A 22 27.61 -23.95 -5.17
N GLU A 23 27.58 -24.72 -4.09
CA GLU A 23 26.57 -24.61 -3.05
C GLU A 23 26.67 -23.30 -2.27
N GLN A 24 27.88 -22.80 -2.03
CA GLN A 24 28.09 -21.48 -1.42
C GLN A 24 27.53 -20.35 -2.29
N LEU A 25 27.69 -20.45 -3.61
CA LEU A 25 27.15 -19.47 -4.55
C LEU A 25 25.62 -19.51 -4.57
N ALA A 26 25.04 -20.71 -4.55
CA ALA A 26 23.59 -20.90 -4.52
C ALA A 26 22.97 -20.33 -3.24
N GLU A 27 23.59 -20.56 -2.07
CA GLU A 27 23.07 -20.03 -0.81
C GLU A 27 23.18 -18.50 -0.73
N LYS A 28 24.28 -17.93 -1.23
CA LYS A 28 24.44 -16.48 -1.34
C LYS A 28 23.36 -15.84 -2.24
N LEU A 29 23.05 -16.48 -3.36
CA LEU A 29 21.97 -16.04 -4.26
C LEU A 29 20.61 -16.09 -3.57
N ARG A 30 20.34 -17.16 -2.81
CA ARG A 30 19.09 -17.32 -2.05
C ARG A 30 18.91 -16.22 -1.00
N LEU A 31 19.96 -15.95 -0.21
CA LEU A 31 19.96 -14.88 0.80
C LEU A 31 19.75 -13.50 0.17
N LYS A 32 20.43 -13.22 -0.96
CA LYS A 32 20.27 -11.97 -1.70
C LYS A 32 18.83 -11.76 -2.16
N LYS A 33 18.20 -12.80 -2.71
CA LYS A 33 16.79 -12.75 -3.13
C LYS A 33 15.86 -12.50 -1.95
N LEU A 34 16.06 -13.20 -0.83
CA LEU A 34 15.26 -13.00 0.38
C LEU A 34 15.38 -11.57 0.92
N GLN A 35 16.56 -10.97 0.83
CA GLN A 35 16.78 -9.57 1.19
C GLN A 35 16.08 -8.62 0.22
N GLU A 36 16.20 -8.84 -1.09
CA GLU A 36 15.51 -8.04 -2.12
C GLU A 36 13.98 -8.09 -1.94
N ASP A 37 13.42 -9.26 -1.62
CA ASP A 37 11.99 -9.45 -1.36
C ASP A 37 11.55 -8.68 -0.09
N ALA A 38 12.35 -8.72 0.98
CA ALA A 38 12.08 -7.98 2.21
C ALA A 38 12.18 -6.46 2.02
N ASP A 39 13.18 -6.00 1.26
CA ASP A 39 13.35 -4.57 0.94
C ASP A 39 12.22 -4.08 0.04
N LEU A 40 11.72 -4.91 -0.89
CA LEU A 40 10.57 -4.60 -1.72
C LEU A 40 9.28 -4.48 -0.90
N GLU A 41 9.06 -5.40 0.04
CA GLU A 41 7.92 -5.33 0.97
C GLU A 41 8.00 -4.08 1.84
N LEU A 42 9.17 -3.79 2.41
CA LEU A 42 9.40 -2.57 3.18
C LEU A 42 9.19 -1.31 2.33
N ALA A 43 9.65 -1.29 1.08
CA ALA A 43 9.42 -0.18 0.17
C ALA A 43 7.93 -0.03 -0.17
N LYS A 44 7.16 -1.13 -0.25
CA LYS A 44 5.71 -1.08 -0.42
C LYS A 44 5.00 -0.54 0.83
N GLU A 45 5.46 -0.87 2.02
CA GLU A 45 4.92 -0.30 3.26
C GLU A 45 5.30 1.18 3.42
N ALA A 46 6.53 1.55 3.07
CA ALA A 46 7.05 2.91 3.23
C ALA A 46 6.60 3.87 2.10
N PHE A 47 6.43 3.35 0.88
CA PHE A 47 6.16 4.13 -0.33
C PHE A 47 5.06 3.55 -1.23
N GLY A 48 4.59 2.33 -0.99
CA GLY A 48 3.70 1.56 -1.88
C GLY A 48 2.20 1.82 -1.72
N GLU A 49 1.80 2.76 -0.87
CA GLU A 49 0.49 3.41 -0.92
C GLU A 49 0.72 4.93 -1.03
N GLY A 50 1.45 5.34 -2.07
CA GLY A 50 2.07 6.66 -2.10
C GLY A 50 2.15 7.37 -3.44
N CYS A 51 1.64 6.81 -4.54
CA CYS A 51 1.75 7.44 -5.86
C CYS A 51 0.40 7.92 -6.43
N SER A 52 -0.45 8.50 -5.57
CA SER A 52 -1.64 9.31 -5.90
C SER A 52 -2.51 9.61 -4.65
N THR A 53 -1.91 10.07 -3.54
CA THR A 53 -2.58 10.08 -2.22
C THR A 53 -3.62 11.20 -2.09
N GLY A 54 -4.80 11.01 -2.66
CA GLY A 54 -5.97 11.89 -2.54
C GLY A 54 -7.09 11.43 -3.48
N ILE A 55 -8.33 11.76 -3.16
CA ILE A 55 -9.50 11.49 -4.02
C ILE A 55 -9.25 11.98 -5.46
N ASP A 56 -8.56 13.13 -5.60
CA ASP A 56 -8.26 13.77 -6.87
C ASP A 56 -7.35 12.97 -7.81
N ALA A 57 -6.59 12.01 -7.27
CA ALA A 57 -5.62 11.23 -8.05
C ALA A 57 -6.05 9.76 -8.22
N MET A 58 -7.24 9.39 -7.74
CA MET A 58 -7.85 8.08 -8.00
C MET A 58 -8.45 8.03 -9.41
N ASN A 59 -8.22 6.93 -10.13
CA ASN A 59 -8.80 6.68 -11.46
C ASN A 59 -9.36 5.23 -11.52
N PRO A 60 -10.54 4.97 -10.91
CA PRO A 60 -11.05 3.62 -10.75
C PRO A 60 -11.44 2.98 -12.08
N SER A 61 -11.05 1.72 -12.27
CA SER A 61 -11.25 0.95 -13.51
C SER A 61 -11.84 -0.45 -13.27
N SER A 62 -11.70 -0.99 -12.06
CA SER A 62 -12.25 -2.27 -11.61
C SER A 62 -13.35 -2.09 -10.55
N ARG A 63 -14.12 -3.15 -10.28
CA ARG A 63 -15.14 -3.13 -9.22
C ARG A 63 -14.51 -2.85 -7.85
N GLU A 64 -13.34 -3.44 -7.62
CA GLU A 64 -12.57 -3.30 -6.41
C GLU A 64 -12.07 -1.84 -6.27
N ASP A 65 -11.62 -1.22 -7.35
CA ASP A 65 -11.21 0.19 -7.36
C ASP A 65 -12.39 1.11 -6.99
N PHE A 66 -13.58 0.87 -7.55
CA PHE A 66 -14.78 1.63 -7.22
C PHE A 66 -15.23 1.40 -5.77
N THR A 67 -14.92 0.24 -5.19
CA THR A 67 -15.21 -0.04 -3.77
C THR A 67 -14.33 0.81 -2.86
N GLU A 68 -13.04 0.90 -3.14
CA GLU A 68 -12.13 1.76 -2.37
C GLU A 68 -12.43 3.25 -2.61
N PHE A 69 -12.70 3.65 -3.86
CA PHE A 69 -13.09 5.02 -4.18
C PHE A 69 -14.35 5.46 -3.42
N SER A 70 -15.36 4.58 -3.33
CA SER A 70 -16.58 4.83 -2.56
C SER A 70 -16.30 5.02 -1.07
N LYS A 71 -15.40 4.20 -0.50
CA LYS A 71 -15.00 4.30 0.90
C LYS A 71 -14.34 5.65 1.20
N VAL A 72 -13.36 6.07 0.41
CA VAL A 72 -12.65 7.34 0.63
C VAL A 72 -13.55 8.55 0.39
N LEU A 73 -14.45 8.51 -0.62
CA LEU A 73 -15.47 9.54 -0.82
C LEU A 73 -16.39 9.69 0.40
N LYS A 74 -16.91 8.57 0.92
CA LYS A 74 -17.77 8.56 2.10
C LYS A 74 -17.04 9.16 3.30
N GLU A 75 -15.82 8.72 3.57
CA GLU A 75 -15.01 9.24 4.67
C GLU A 75 -14.80 10.76 4.54
N LYS A 76 -14.52 11.25 3.32
CA LYS A 76 -14.32 12.69 3.10
C LYS A 76 -15.59 13.50 3.29
N ILE A 77 -16.72 13.04 2.74
CA ILE A 77 -18.00 13.74 2.80
C ILE A 77 -18.48 13.80 4.25
N THR A 78 -18.43 12.67 4.98
CA THR A 78 -18.94 12.57 6.36
C THR A 78 -18.15 13.38 7.38
N GLN A 79 -16.92 13.85 7.09
CA GLN A 79 -16.17 14.78 7.95
C GLN A 79 -16.95 16.06 8.29
N PHE A 80 -17.91 16.44 7.45
CA PHE A 80 -18.68 17.69 7.58
C PHE A 80 -20.10 17.47 8.12
N GLU A 81 -20.45 16.27 8.59
CA GLU A 81 -21.83 15.90 8.97
C GLU A 81 -22.47 16.79 10.05
N LYS A 82 -21.65 17.46 10.88
CA LYS A 82 -22.11 18.36 11.95
C LYS A 82 -22.39 19.79 11.46
N SER A 83 -22.02 20.11 10.23
CA SER A 83 -22.24 21.44 9.65
C SER A 83 -23.73 21.65 9.37
N VAL A 84 -24.25 22.83 9.70
CA VAL A 84 -25.62 23.23 9.34
C VAL A 84 -25.86 23.26 7.83
N TYR A 85 -24.78 23.39 7.05
CA TYR A 85 -24.84 23.39 5.58
C TYR A 85 -24.83 21.98 4.98
N TYR A 86 -24.52 20.95 5.77
CA TYR A 86 -24.32 19.58 5.29
C TYR A 86 -25.54 19.00 4.55
N PRO A 87 -26.79 19.13 5.05
CA PRO A 87 -27.96 18.58 4.35
C PRO A 87 -28.17 19.19 2.96
N THR A 88 -28.10 20.52 2.86
CA THR A 88 -28.26 21.22 1.57
C THR A 88 -27.12 20.90 0.62
N PHE A 89 -25.88 20.85 1.12
CA PHE A 89 -24.73 20.41 0.34
C PHE A 89 -24.92 19.01 -0.25
N LEU A 90 -25.35 18.04 0.59
CA LEU A 90 -25.54 16.66 0.17
C LEU A 90 -26.66 16.53 -0.87
N GLU A 91 -27.78 17.25 -0.68
CA GLU A 91 -28.89 17.26 -1.65
C GLU A 91 -28.42 17.76 -3.03
N THR A 92 -27.73 18.91 -3.06
CA THR A 92 -27.22 19.49 -4.31
C THR A 92 -26.20 18.56 -4.97
N LEU A 93 -25.24 18.03 -4.22
CA LEU A 93 -24.21 17.13 -4.74
C LEU A 93 -24.82 15.87 -5.38
N MET A 94 -25.78 15.21 -4.71
CA MET A 94 -26.42 14.00 -5.25
C MET A 94 -27.24 14.31 -6.49
N ARG A 95 -27.97 15.43 -6.49
CA ARG A 95 -28.73 15.88 -7.67
C ARG A 95 -27.81 16.11 -8.86
N ASP A 96 -26.73 16.86 -8.68
CA ASP A 96 -25.81 17.22 -9.77
C ASP A 96 -25.13 15.99 -10.36
N ILE A 97 -24.68 15.05 -9.52
CA ILE A 97 -24.06 13.80 -9.98
C ILE A 97 -25.08 12.94 -10.74
N CYS A 98 -26.30 12.76 -10.21
CA CYS A 98 -27.29 11.90 -10.83
C CYS A 98 -27.87 12.44 -12.15
N ILE A 99 -27.94 13.76 -12.32
CA ILE A 99 -28.40 14.37 -13.59
C ILE A 99 -27.38 14.12 -14.71
N SER A 100 -26.10 14.01 -14.38
CA SER A 100 -25.02 13.76 -15.35
C SER A 100 -24.85 12.28 -15.75
N CYS A 101 -25.61 11.37 -15.15
CA CYS A 101 -25.61 9.94 -15.49
C CYS A 101 -26.53 9.67 -16.70
N GLU A 102 -26.05 9.95 -17.92
CA GLU A 102 -26.65 9.46 -19.18
C GLU A 102 -26.10 8.09 -19.59
#